data_AF-A0A1V8T7T2-F1
#
_entry.id   AF-A0A1V8T7T2-F1
#
_cell.length_a   1.000
_cell.length_b   1.000
_cell.length_c   1.000
_cell.angle_alpha   90.00
_cell.angle_beta   90.00
_cell.angle_gamma   90.00
#
_symmetry.space_group_name_H-M   'P 1'
#
loop_
_entity.id
_entity.type
_entity.pdbx_description
1 polymer ?
#
loop_
_entity_poly.entity_id
_entity_poly.type
_entity_poly.pdbx_seq_one_letter_code
_entity_poly.pdbx_strand_id
1 'polypeptide(L)'
;MWKLWRQEFETRGNVTYRDIQIWYDMKDSGDGLASGTYFNDSSTRFSTVLHTGSCTGHLEEESVFADPGRVRDPNQLLVLKVHVASTRQHDHSPRLIRLDVLKQMFEALINRMLGSRFKTHLGLITVSKRASMQTPLSYVIENFRRATTGMRADGDTALWDGMALARDQISDLDTTSHGVAYDCWNDGITVDTVSLGREENEGLRTLSYVLGGYTFKPSSLANALAMCEIKPVLSLTERPTPRPVMASGTDRGVHKAHFTVSKWRASYTTVSEDNFPERKPHPNVNDTFIPLSAASQLSVRSAAGIAGARSNLRTNRLMNEMRQLVAKRGPSTYDVYVSETDISFWKVVRSGPEETPYVNGNFLLYIHAEDRYPAFAPKVRFITRIKHVNVNPRGRICHPILDRDWTGDTSMSRLLDTIYGLLYQAEMSDPVNTTSTLGYHHDQVEYADEVRDFVLLYADKSRKEWRQEILGGDDWDSEDEGSGSEEEDRTGPGYSENDEVDEEDDDEDGMED
;
A
#
# COMPACT_ATOMS: atom_id res chain seq x y z
N MET A 1 -2.70 19.24 -36.15
CA MET A 1 -2.89 20.59 -35.58
C MET A 1 -2.42 21.75 -36.50
N TRP A 2 -2.43 21.60 -37.84
CA TRP A 2 -1.97 22.66 -38.78
C TRP A 2 -3.07 23.20 -39.73
N LYS A 3 -4.17 22.47 -39.94
CA LYS A 3 -5.24 22.87 -40.88
C LYS A 3 -5.99 24.15 -40.48
N LEU A 4 -6.08 24.46 -39.17
CA LEU A 4 -6.76 25.67 -38.68
C LEU A 4 -6.04 26.97 -39.12
N TRP A 5 -4.72 27.01 -38.97
CA TRP A 5 -3.94 28.24 -39.12
C TRP A 5 -3.64 28.62 -40.57
N ARG A 6 -3.48 27.67 -41.51
CA ARG A 6 -3.34 28.04 -42.93
C ARG A 6 -4.59 28.77 -43.43
N GLN A 7 -5.78 28.28 -43.06
CA GLN A 7 -7.05 28.92 -43.38
C GLN A 7 -7.20 30.28 -42.69
N GLU A 8 -6.81 30.42 -41.41
CA GLU A 8 -6.82 31.74 -40.75
C GLU A 8 -5.81 32.72 -41.36
N PHE A 9 -4.59 32.33 -41.72
CA PHE A 9 -3.64 33.23 -42.38
C PHE A 9 -4.08 33.65 -43.79
N GLU A 10 -4.80 32.79 -44.53
CA GLU A 10 -5.37 33.14 -45.84
C GLU A 10 -6.65 34.00 -45.74
N THR A 11 -7.45 33.86 -44.68
CA THR A 11 -8.73 34.58 -44.54
C THR A 11 -8.68 35.82 -43.64
N ARG A 12 -7.74 35.88 -42.69
CA ARG A 12 -7.55 36.96 -41.71
C ARG A 12 -6.17 37.58 -41.92
N GLY A 13 -6.02 38.35 -42.99
CA GLY A 13 -4.76 38.91 -43.49
C GLY A 13 -4.02 39.93 -42.60
N ASN A 14 -4.26 39.94 -41.28
CA ASN A 14 -3.46 40.62 -40.26
C ASN A 14 -3.69 39.96 -38.88
N VAL A 15 -2.97 38.88 -38.60
CA VAL A 15 -2.80 38.39 -37.23
C VAL A 15 -1.55 39.04 -36.65
N THR A 16 -1.71 39.94 -35.68
CA THR A 16 -0.58 40.66 -35.06
C THR A 16 0.31 39.70 -34.28
N TYR A 17 1.58 39.61 -34.70
CA TYR A 17 2.60 38.66 -34.20
C TYR A 17 2.94 38.74 -32.69
N ARG A 18 2.36 39.69 -31.94
CA ARG A 18 2.75 39.98 -30.54
C ARG A 18 2.08 39.07 -29.51
N ASP A 19 0.97 38.43 -29.86
CA ASP A 19 0.16 37.64 -28.92
C ASP A 19 0.25 36.12 -29.17
N ILE A 20 1.21 35.70 -29.99
CA ILE A 20 1.39 34.30 -30.43
C ILE A 20 2.79 33.83 -30.09
N GLN A 21 2.87 32.76 -29.31
CA GLN A 21 4.11 32.01 -29.09
C GLN A 21 4.23 30.90 -30.13
N ILE A 22 5.38 30.82 -30.79
CA ILE A 22 5.69 29.79 -31.78
C ILE A 22 6.80 28.89 -31.24
N TRP A 23 6.57 27.58 -31.27
CA TRP A 23 7.50 26.57 -30.78
C TRP A 23 7.84 25.55 -31.88
N TYR A 24 9.13 25.25 -32.04
CA TYR A 24 9.71 24.35 -33.05
C TYR A 24 10.56 23.25 -32.39
N ASP A 25 11.03 22.25 -33.16
CA ASP A 25 11.67 21.03 -32.64
C ASP A 25 10.83 20.36 -31.53
N MET A 26 9.52 20.23 -31.80
CA MET A 26 8.57 19.71 -30.82
C MET A 26 8.79 18.21 -30.56
N LYS A 27 9.18 17.86 -29.34
CA LYS A 27 9.36 16.50 -28.84
C LYS A 27 8.21 16.14 -27.91
N ASP A 28 7.46 15.12 -28.31
CA ASP A 28 6.39 14.54 -27.49
C ASP A 28 7.01 13.79 -26.29
N SER A 29 6.41 13.94 -25.11
CA SER A 29 6.84 13.27 -23.87
C SER A 29 6.06 11.97 -23.63
N GLY A 30 5.11 11.64 -24.51
CA GLY A 30 4.25 10.45 -24.44
C GLY A 30 3.07 10.59 -23.46
N ASP A 31 2.86 11.76 -22.88
CA ASP A 31 1.78 12.03 -21.95
C ASP A 31 0.79 13.11 -22.40
N GLY A 32 0.96 13.63 -23.62
CA GLY A 32 0.22 14.79 -24.15
C GLY A 32 0.91 16.12 -23.87
N LEU A 33 2.05 16.13 -23.17
CA LEU A 33 2.93 17.29 -23.07
C LEU A 33 4.02 17.18 -24.16
N ALA A 34 4.17 18.23 -24.95
CA ALA A 34 5.27 18.36 -25.89
C ALA A 34 6.21 19.49 -25.44
N SER A 35 7.50 19.19 -25.38
CA SER A 35 8.57 20.18 -25.19
C SER A 35 9.07 20.65 -26.56
N GLY A 36 9.69 21.82 -26.63
CA GLY A 36 10.27 22.34 -27.88
C GLY A 36 11.13 23.56 -27.62
N THR A 37 11.66 24.15 -28.69
CA THR A 37 12.38 25.42 -28.61
C THR A 37 11.44 26.57 -28.92
N TYR A 38 11.35 27.53 -28.00
CA TYR A 38 10.56 28.74 -28.18
C TYR A 38 11.25 29.71 -29.15
N PHE A 39 10.51 30.19 -30.15
CA PHE A 39 10.97 31.21 -31.08
C PHE A 39 10.72 32.61 -30.51
N ASN A 40 11.76 33.21 -29.93
CA ASN A 40 11.68 34.51 -29.24
C ASN A 40 12.28 35.70 -30.01
N ASP A 41 12.86 35.47 -31.19
CA ASP A 41 13.59 36.50 -31.94
C ASP A 41 12.76 37.05 -33.10
N SER A 42 12.29 38.29 -32.96
CA SER A 42 11.51 39.00 -34.00
C SER A 42 12.34 39.45 -35.21
N SER A 43 13.68 39.34 -35.16
CA SER A 43 14.58 39.71 -36.27
C SER A 43 14.93 38.54 -37.19
N THR A 44 14.89 37.30 -36.69
CA THR A 44 15.18 36.10 -37.48
C THR A 44 13.99 35.71 -38.36
N ARG A 45 14.24 35.29 -39.60
CA ARG A 45 13.20 34.73 -40.49
C ARG A 45 12.90 33.28 -40.09
N PHE A 46 11.62 32.92 -40.00
CA PHE A 46 11.19 31.54 -39.74
C PHE A 46 11.81 30.50 -40.68
N SER A 47 12.01 30.85 -41.95
CA SER A 47 12.69 30.02 -42.96
C SER A 47 14.11 29.59 -42.58
N THR A 48 14.79 30.33 -41.69
CA THR A 48 16.16 30.03 -41.26
C THR A 48 16.21 28.94 -40.18
N VAL A 49 15.12 28.76 -39.43
CA VAL A 49 15.02 27.84 -38.28
C VAL A 49 14.21 26.58 -38.63
N LEU A 50 13.36 26.66 -39.66
CA LEU A 50 12.54 25.56 -40.18
C LEU A 50 13.24 24.83 -41.33
N HIS A 51 14.31 24.10 -41.00
CA HIS A 51 15.11 23.30 -41.92
C HIS A 51 14.89 21.79 -41.70
N THR A 52 15.30 20.93 -42.64
CA THR A 52 15.09 19.47 -42.56
C THR A 52 15.59 18.83 -41.26
N GLY A 53 16.66 19.35 -40.65
CA GLY A 53 17.18 18.87 -39.36
C GLY A 53 16.40 19.28 -38.10
N SER A 54 15.40 20.16 -38.20
CA SER A 54 14.52 20.58 -37.09
C SER A 54 13.09 20.04 -37.25
N CYS A 55 12.90 19.14 -38.22
CA CYS A 55 11.65 18.45 -38.52
C CYS A 55 11.76 16.99 -38.05
N THR A 56 10.99 16.59 -37.05
CA THR A 56 10.98 15.20 -36.56
C THR A 56 9.61 14.53 -36.73
N GLY A 57 9.61 13.33 -37.31
CA GLY A 57 8.42 12.50 -37.51
C GLY A 57 8.47 11.69 -38.80
N HIS A 58 7.57 10.71 -38.94
CA HIS A 58 7.22 10.13 -40.24
C HIS A 58 5.86 10.69 -40.66
N LEU A 59 5.67 10.94 -41.96
CA LEU A 59 4.33 11.14 -42.51
C LEU A 59 3.63 9.79 -42.62
N GLU A 60 2.39 9.72 -42.17
CA GLU A 60 1.42 8.76 -42.69
C GLU A 60 0.79 9.33 -43.97
N GLU A 61 0.23 8.48 -44.84
CA GLU A 61 -0.58 8.94 -45.98
C GLU A 61 -1.92 9.52 -45.47
N GLU A 62 -1.91 10.75 -44.96
CA GLU A 62 -3.14 11.55 -44.91
C GLU A 62 -3.63 11.76 -46.35
N SER A 63 -4.91 11.48 -46.60
CA SER A 63 -5.59 11.87 -47.82
C SER A 63 -5.64 13.41 -47.90
N VAL A 64 -4.68 13.96 -48.64
CA VAL A 64 -4.82 15.30 -49.22
C VAL A 64 -6.15 15.32 -49.97
N PHE A 65 -7.00 16.31 -49.71
CA PHE A 65 -8.22 16.50 -50.49
C PHE A 65 -7.78 16.80 -51.92
N ALA A 66 -7.81 15.77 -52.77
CA ALA A 66 -7.22 15.83 -54.09
C ALA A 66 -8.11 16.68 -54.99
N ASP A 67 -7.57 17.79 -55.47
CA ASP A 67 -8.15 18.52 -56.60
C ASP A 67 -8.21 17.55 -57.79
N PRO A 68 -9.39 17.30 -58.39
CA PRO A 68 -9.55 16.24 -59.37
C PRO A 68 -8.87 16.61 -60.70
N GLY A 69 -7.61 16.16 -60.88
CA GLY A 69 -6.91 16.30 -62.17
C GLY A 69 -5.38 16.36 -62.19
N ARG A 70 -4.65 16.15 -61.08
CA ARG A 70 -3.18 16.16 -61.09
C ARG A 70 -2.51 14.83 -60.74
N VAL A 71 -1.50 14.48 -61.54
CA VAL A 71 -0.58 13.35 -61.35
C VAL A 71 0.38 13.65 -60.19
N ARG A 72 0.75 12.63 -59.39
CA ARG A 72 1.71 12.76 -58.27
C ARG A 72 3.12 13.12 -58.79
N ASP A 73 3.76 14.08 -58.13
CA ASP A 73 5.18 14.46 -58.29
C ASP A 73 6.04 13.69 -57.27
N PRO A 74 7.19 13.09 -57.65
CA PRO A 74 8.12 12.43 -56.71
C PRO A 74 8.66 13.33 -55.57
N ASN A 75 8.64 14.66 -55.71
CA ASN A 75 9.10 15.61 -54.69
C ASN A 75 8.02 15.92 -53.63
N GLN A 76 7.41 14.87 -53.06
CA GLN A 76 6.26 14.99 -52.15
C GLN A 76 6.56 15.86 -50.91
N LEU A 77 5.69 16.85 -50.65
CA LEU A 77 5.86 17.87 -49.62
C LEU A 77 5.90 17.31 -48.18
N LEU A 78 6.91 17.71 -47.42
CA LEU A 78 7.02 17.47 -45.98
C LEU A 78 6.03 18.36 -45.21
N VAL A 79 5.26 17.78 -44.28
CA VAL A 79 4.38 18.53 -43.37
C VAL A 79 5.06 18.71 -42.02
N LEU A 80 5.10 19.97 -41.56
CA LEU A 80 5.81 20.41 -40.37
C LEU A 80 4.94 20.30 -39.11
N LYS A 81 5.50 19.87 -37.98
CA LYS A 81 4.87 20.02 -36.65
C LYS A 81 5.39 21.30 -35.98
N VAL A 82 4.52 22.30 -35.83
CA VAL A 82 4.77 23.55 -35.09
C VAL A 82 3.61 23.74 -34.12
N HIS A 83 3.90 24.13 -32.88
CA HIS A 83 2.88 24.52 -31.93
C HIS A 83 2.76 26.05 -31.90
N VAL A 84 1.53 26.54 -32.13
CA VAL A 84 1.19 27.96 -32.23
C VAL A 84 0.07 28.20 -31.22
N ALA A 85 0.36 28.96 -30.17
CA ALA A 85 -0.58 29.18 -29.07
C ALA A 85 -0.54 30.63 -28.57
N SER A 86 -1.68 31.07 -28.02
CA SER A 86 -1.74 32.30 -27.24
C SER A 86 -1.00 32.15 -25.91
N THR A 87 -0.51 33.26 -25.37
CA THR A 87 0.33 33.35 -24.18
C THR A 87 -0.35 32.77 -22.93
N ARG A 88 -0.18 31.47 -22.66
CA ARG A 88 -0.52 30.85 -21.37
C ARG A 88 0.74 30.80 -20.52
N GLN A 89 0.62 31.26 -19.27
CA GLN A 89 1.71 31.23 -18.30
C GLN A 89 2.26 29.80 -18.14
N HIS A 90 3.57 29.67 -18.25
CA HIS A 90 4.26 28.43 -17.97
C HIS A 90 4.24 28.18 -16.46
N ASP A 91 3.66 27.05 -16.06
CA ASP A 91 4.03 26.44 -14.79
C ASP A 91 5.43 25.82 -14.95
N HIS A 92 6.45 26.55 -14.51
CA HIS A 92 7.85 26.14 -14.57
C HIS A 92 8.22 25.05 -13.55
N SER A 93 7.24 24.56 -12.77
CA SER A 93 7.47 23.45 -11.84
C SER A 93 7.97 22.20 -12.60
N PRO A 94 9.11 21.60 -12.23
CA PRO A 94 9.58 20.36 -12.84
C PRO A 94 8.64 19.21 -12.45
N ARG A 95 7.66 18.94 -13.33
CA ARG A 95 6.72 17.82 -13.18
C ARG A 95 7.33 16.58 -13.82
N LEU A 96 7.43 15.51 -13.03
CA LEU A 96 7.80 14.18 -13.53
C LEU A 96 6.78 13.73 -14.58
N ILE A 97 7.24 13.31 -15.76
CA ILE A 97 6.38 12.75 -16.80
C ILE A 97 5.88 11.36 -16.40
N ARG A 98 4.77 10.90 -17.01
CA ARG A 98 4.17 9.58 -16.69
C ARG A 98 5.17 8.43 -16.77
N LEU A 99 6.10 8.48 -17.74
CA LEU A 99 7.15 7.48 -17.92
C LEU A 99 8.19 7.48 -16.79
N ASP A 100 8.54 8.63 -16.21
CA ASP A 100 9.52 8.71 -15.12
C ASP A 100 8.92 8.17 -13.81
N VAL A 101 7.64 8.42 -13.57
CA VAL A 101 6.89 7.79 -12.47
C VAL A 101 6.87 6.27 -12.66
N LEU A 102 6.53 5.79 -13.86
CA LEU A 102 6.51 4.35 -14.18
C LEU A 102 7.88 3.68 -13.98
N LYS A 103 8.98 4.34 -14.38
CA LYS A 103 10.34 3.84 -14.15
C LYS A 103 10.68 3.73 -12.66
N GLN A 104 10.32 4.73 -11.86
CA GLN A 104 10.52 4.71 -10.41
C GLN A 104 9.67 3.61 -9.74
N MET A 105 8.44 3.37 -10.21
CA MET A 105 7.61 2.25 -9.75
C MET A 105 8.23 0.90 -10.07
N PHE A 106 8.73 0.68 -11.29
CA PHE A 106 9.40 -0.57 -11.63
C PHE A 106 10.68 -0.79 -10.83
N GLU A 107 11.49 0.25 -10.62
CA GLU A 107 12.68 0.21 -9.77
C GLU A 107 12.33 -0.17 -8.32
N ALA A 108 11.32 0.46 -7.72
CA ALA A 108 10.82 0.13 -6.38
C ALA A 108 10.29 -1.32 -6.31
N LEU A 109 9.49 -1.73 -7.29
CA LEU A 109 8.97 -3.10 -7.43
C LEU A 109 10.10 -4.13 -7.47
N ILE A 110 11.11 -3.92 -8.33
CA ILE A 110 12.29 -4.79 -8.48
C ILE A 110 13.02 -4.94 -7.14
N ASN A 111 13.29 -3.84 -6.44
CA ASN A 111 14.00 -3.86 -5.17
C ASN A 111 13.18 -4.58 -4.08
N ARG A 112 11.85 -4.35 -4.02
CA ARG A 112 10.94 -5.06 -3.12
C ARG A 112 10.82 -6.56 -3.47
N MET A 113 10.88 -6.95 -4.74
CA MET A 113 10.88 -8.35 -5.18
C MET A 113 12.16 -9.09 -4.77
N LEU A 114 13.34 -8.49 -5.04
CA LEU A 114 14.64 -9.04 -4.64
C LEU A 114 14.71 -9.28 -3.12
N GLY A 115 14.24 -8.34 -2.32
CA GLY A 115 14.16 -8.48 -0.86
C GLY A 115 13.10 -9.48 -0.37
N SER A 116 12.08 -9.79 -1.17
CA SER A 116 10.93 -10.62 -0.73
C SER A 116 11.12 -12.13 -0.96
N ARG A 117 12.15 -12.55 -1.68
CA ARG A 117 12.42 -13.98 -2.05
C ARG A 117 11.27 -14.69 -2.78
N PHE A 118 10.36 -13.95 -3.42
CA PHE A 118 9.30 -14.55 -4.24
C PHE A 118 9.89 -15.13 -5.53
N LYS A 119 9.46 -16.34 -5.91
CA LYS A 119 9.85 -17.00 -7.17
C LYS A 119 9.02 -16.45 -8.33
N THR A 120 9.30 -15.22 -8.72
CA THR A 120 8.55 -14.50 -9.77
C THR A 120 9.37 -14.40 -11.05
N HIS A 121 8.77 -14.71 -12.19
CA HIS A 121 9.34 -14.44 -13.51
C HIS A 121 8.87 -13.07 -13.99
N LEU A 122 9.75 -12.31 -14.63
CA LEU A 122 9.46 -10.99 -15.19
C LEU A 122 9.68 -11.00 -16.70
N GLY A 123 8.80 -10.32 -17.42
CA GLY A 123 8.90 -10.03 -18.85
C GLY A 123 8.42 -8.60 -19.10
N LEU A 124 8.88 -8.00 -20.18
CA LEU A 124 8.52 -6.63 -20.57
C LEU A 124 8.10 -6.59 -22.04
N ILE A 125 6.90 -6.08 -22.26
CA ILE A 125 6.38 -5.74 -23.59
C ILE A 125 6.01 -4.25 -23.57
N THR A 126 6.46 -3.53 -24.59
CA THR A 126 6.17 -2.12 -24.79
C THR A 126 5.27 -1.94 -25.99
N VAL A 127 4.38 -0.95 -25.93
CA VAL A 127 3.55 -0.51 -27.05
C VAL A 127 3.99 0.90 -27.40
N SER A 128 4.43 1.09 -28.64
CA SER A 128 4.81 2.40 -29.17
C SER A 128 4.17 2.64 -30.54
N LYS A 129 4.87 2.35 -31.63
CA LYS A 129 4.34 2.31 -33.02
C LYS A 129 3.86 0.92 -33.43
N ARG A 130 4.25 -0.08 -32.65
CA ARG A 130 3.78 -1.46 -32.63
C ARG A 130 3.94 -1.93 -31.19
N ALA A 131 3.26 -3.01 -30.84
CA ALA A 131 3.68 -3.80 -29.69
C ALA A 131 5.04 -4.47 -29.97
N SER A 132 5.89 -4.61 -28.95
CA SER A 132 7.17 -5.30 -29.05
C SER A 132 7.58 -5.96 -27.73
N MET A 133 8.11 -7.18 -27.80
CA MET A 133 8.71 -7.86 -26.65
C MET A 133 10.14 -7.36 -26.43
N GLN A 134 10.33 -6.59 -25.36
CA GLN A 134 11.64 -6.07 -24.93
C GLN A 134 12.37 -7.09 -24.06
N THR A 135 11.65 -7.89 -23.27
CA THR A 135 12.23 -8.93 -22.41
C THR A 135 11.26 -10.11 -22.32
N PRO A 136 11.64 -11.33 -22.75
CA PRO A 136 10.81 -12.52 -22.54
C PRO A 136 10.73 -12.88 -21.05
N LEU A 137 9.70 -13.62 -20.66
CA LEU A 137 9.54 -14.09 -19.27
C LEU A 137 10.80 -14.83 -18.77
N SER A 138 11.43 -14.30 -17.71
CA SER A 138 12.69 -14.82 -17.17
C SER A 138 12.78 -14.61 -15.65
N TYR A 139 13.57 -15.45 -14.97
CA TYR A 139 13.97 -15.24 -13.58
C TYR A 139 15.08 -14.19 -13.43
N VAL A 140 15.69 -13.74 -14.54
CA VAL A 140 16.79 -12.75 -14.54
C VAL A 140 16.21 -11.33 -14.44
N ILE A 141 15.86 -10.95 -13.21
CA ILE A 141 15.28 -9.63 -12.86
C ILE A 141 16.11 -8.46 -13.41
N GLU A 142 17.43 -8.61 -13.50
CA GLU A 142 18.35 -7.59 -14.02
C GLU A 142 18.13 -7.25 -15.51
N ASN A 143 17.68 -8.21 -16.32
CA ASN A 143 17.34 -7.94 -17.73
C ASN A 143 16.10 -7.05 -17.82
N PHE A 144 15.09 -7.31 -16.98
CA PHE A 144 13.90 -6.48 -16.85
C PHE A 144 14.25 -5.08 -16.33
N ARG A 145 15.12 -4.98 -15.30
CA ARG A 145 15.63 -3.68 -14.78
C ARG A 145 16.21 -2.84 -15.93
N ARG A 146 17.19 -3.36 -16.65
CA ARG A 146 17.84 -2.65 -17.78
C ARG A 146 16.87 -2.20 -18.85
N ALA A 147 15.92 -3.08 -19.22
CA ALA A 147 14.92 -2.76 -20.22
C ALA A 147 13.98 -1.63 -19.76
N THR A 148 13.52 -1.65 -18.50
CA THR A 148 12.67 -0.56 -17.94
C THR A 148 13.42 0.77 -17.85
N THR A 149 14.69 0.79 -17.42
CA THR A 149 15.51 2.02 -17.40
C THR A 149 15.66 2.61 -18.81
N GLY A 150 15.88 1.76 -19.81
CA GLY A 150 16.08 2.14 -21.21
C GLY A 150 14.84 2.63 -21.96
N MET A 151 13.62 2.47 -21.40
CA MET A 151 12.38 2.88 -22.07
C MET A 151 12.38 4.36 -22.47
N ARG A 152 11.79 4.65 -23.62
CA ARG A 152 11.51 5.99 -24.12
C ARG A 152 10.04 6.05 -24.53
N ALA A 153 9.46 7.24 -24.50
CA ALA A 153 8.13 7.47 -25.05
C ALA A 153 8.24 7.67 -26.57
N ASP A 154 7.56 6.84 -27.35
CA ASP A 154 7.42 7.01 -28.79
C ASP A 154 6.12 6.35 -29.31
N GLY A 155 5.66 6.78 -30.48
CA GLY A 155 4.59 6.14 -31.24
C GLY A 155 3.14 6.42 -30.82
N ASP A 156 2.22 5.80 -31.58
CA ASP A 156 0.80 6.18 -31.68
C ASP A 156 -0.17 4.97 -31.61
N THR A 157 0.31 3.78 -31.18
CA THR A 157 -0.44 2.51 -31.23
C THR A 157 -1.36 2.28 -30.03
N ALA A 158 -2.50 1.63 -30.27
CA ALA A 158 -3.45 1.25 -29.22
C ALA A 158 -2.87 0.17 -28.29
N LEU A 159 -3.03 0.36 -26.98
CA LEU A 159 -2.55 -0.52 -25.90
C LEU A 159 -2.89 -2.02 -26.08
N TRP A 160 -4.01 -2.31 -26.75
CA TRP A 160 -4.53 -3.67 -26.95
C TRP A 160 -3.59 -4.57 -27.76
N ASP A 161 -2.78 -4.01 -28.67
CA ASP A 161 -1.76 -4.77 -29.42
C ASP A 161 -0.66 -5.30 -28.48
N GLY A 162 -0.36 -4.57 -27.40
CA GLY A 162 0.60 -5.00 -26.37
C GLY A 162 0.08 -6.15 -25.53
N MET A 163 -1.22 -6.10 -25.19
CA MET A 163 -1.88 -7.20 -24.52
C MET A 163 -1.90 -8.44 -25.40
N ALA A 164 -2.13 -8.29 -26.71
CA ALA A 164 -2.04 -9.38 -27.67
C ALA A 164 -0.64 -10.02 -27.72
N LEU A 165 0.45 -9.24 -27.78
CA LEU A 165 1.80 -9.82 -27.72
C LEU A 165 2.18 -10.43 -26.36
N ALA A 166 1.67 -9.88 -25.24
CA ALA A 166 1.92 -10.45 -23.91
C ALA A 166 1.25 -11.81 -23.75
N ARG A 167 0.10 -11.95 -24.40
CA ARG A 167 -0.67 -13.16 -24.57
C ARG A 167 -0.02 -14.15 -25.53
N ASP A 168 0.65 -13.74 -26.60
CA ASP A 168 1.34 -14.67 -27.54
C ASP A 168 2.49 -15.46 -26.86
N GLN A 169 2.91 -15.06 -25.65
CA GLN A 169 3.77 -15.85 -24.76
C GLN A 169 3.03 -16.97 -23.98
N ILE A 170 1.68 -17.02 -24.05
CA ILE A 170 0.79 -17.75 -23.13
C ILE A 170 -0.29 -18.59 -23.88
N SER A 171 -1.11 -18.03 -24.79
CA SER A 171 -1.97 -18.75 -25.78
C SER A 171 -2.80 -17.79 -26.69
N ASP A 172 -3.42 -18.25 -27.79
CA ASP A 172 -4.17 -17.41 -28.76
C ASP A 172 -5.53 -16.89 -28.25
N LEU A 173 -5.75 -15.56 -28.24
CA LEU A 173 -7.01 -14.92 -27.79
C LEU A 173 -7.51 -13.78 -28.73
N ASP A 174 -8.62 -13.13 -28.38
CA ASP A 174 -9.27 -12.02 -29.11
C ASP A 174 -8.54 -10.66 -28.93
N THR A 175 -8.84 -9.66 -29.77
CA THR A 175 -8.27 -8.29 -29.71
C THR A 175 -9.16 -7.29 -28.97
N THR A 176 -10.39 -7.66 -28.64
CA THR A 176 -11.34 -6.80 -27.91
C THR A 176 -11.22 -7.00 -26.40
N SER A 177 -11.41 -5.93 -25.61
CA SER A 177 -11.22 -5.96 -24.15
C SER A 177 -12.08 -6.99 -23.41
N HIS A 178 -13.31 -7.23 -23.87
CA HIS A 178 -14.21 -8.27 -23.32
C HIS A 178 -13.82 -9.69 -23.76
N GLY A 179 -13.20 -9.84 -24.94
CA GLY A 179 -12.65 -11.11 -25.43
C GLY A 179 -11.42 -11.50 -24.62
N VAL A 180 -10.43 -10.60 -24.54
CA VAL A 180 -9.24 -10.76 -23.67
C VAL A 180 -9.64 -11.09 -22.22
N ALA A 181 -10.68 -10.43 -21.68
CA ALA A 181 -11.19 -10.75 -20.34
C ALA A 181 -11.78 -12.16 -20.23
N TYR A 182 -12.58 -12.60 -21.21
CA TYR A 182 -13.16 -13.96 -21.22
C TYR A 182 -12.06 -15.03 -21.31
N ASP A 183 -11.10 -14.77 -22.18
CA ASP A 183 -10.04 -15.69 -22.53
C ASP A 183 -9.03 -15.81 -21.34
N CYS A 184 -8.59 -14.70 -20.74
CA CYS A 184 -7.80 -14.71 -19.48
C CYS A 184 -8.54 -15.35 -18.30
N TRP A 185 -9.86 -15.21 -18.23
CA TRP A 185 -10.67 -15.79 -17.16
C TRP A 185 -10.71 -17.33 -17.24
N ASN A 186 -10.83 -17.90 -18.44
CA ASN A 186 -10.75 -19.35 -18.64
C ASN A 186 -9.38 -19.93 -18.24
N ASP A 187 -8.30 -19.21 -18.54
CA ASP A 187 -6.92 -19.61 -18.20
C ASP A 187 -6.56 -19.36 -16.72
N GLY A 188 -7.47 -18.79 -15.92
CA GLY A 188 -7.24 -18.49 -14.50
C GLY A 188 -6.25 -17.33 -14.27
N ILE A 189 -6.08 -16.45 -15.27
CA ILE A 189 -5.14 -15.32 -15.24
C ILE A 189 -5.77 -14.12 -14.53
N THR A 190 -5.19 -13.71 -13.40
CA THR A 190 -5.50 -12.45 -12.74
C THR A 190 -4.71 -11.29 -13.36
N VAL A 191 -5.38 -10.19 -13.72
CA VAL A 191 -4.75 -8.98 -14.26
C VAL A 191 -4.99 -7.79 -13.32
N ASP A 192 -3.91 -7.16 -12.87
CA ASP A 192 -3.99 -5.84 -12.23
C ASP A 192 -3.79 -4.72 -13.26
N THR A 193 -4.39 -3.56 -13.01
CA THR A 193 -4.22 -2.37 -13.84
C THR A 193 -3.80 -1.18 -13.00
N VAL A 194 -2.88 -0.38 -13.53
CA VAL A 194 -2.33 0.82 -12.89
C VAL A 194 -2.46 1.98 -13.86
N SER A 195 -3.44 2.86 -13.61
CA SER A 195 -3.70 4.02 -14.44
C SER A 195 -2.90 5.23 -13.96
N LEU A 196 -1.87 5.63 -14.71
CA LEU A 196 -1.04 6.80 -14.38
C LEU A 196 -1.57 8.08 -15.04
N GLY A 197 -1.72 9.14 -14.24
CA GLY A 197 -2.13 10.47 -14.69
C GLY A 197 -3.64 10.68 -14.73
N ARG A 198 -4.10 11.54 -15.65
CA ARG A 198 -5.51 12.00 -15.73
C ARG A 198 -6.42 11.08 -16.56
N GLU A 199 -5.84 10.14 -17.28
CA GLU A 199 -6.55 9.27 -18.21
C GLU A 199 -7.44 8.26 -17.47
N GLU A 200 -8.62 8.00 -18.02
CA GLU A 200 -9.62 7.07 -17.50
C GLU A 200 -9.87 5.99 -18.56
N ASN A 201 -9.40 4.77 -18.33
CA ASN A 201 -9.70 3.62 -19.20
C ASN A 201 -10.64 2.66 -18.49
N GLU A 202 -11.94 2.85 -18.73
CA GLU A 202 -13.01 2.00 -18.20
C GLU A 202 -12.83 0.52 -18.60
N GLY A 203 -12.31 0.25 -19.80
CA GLY A 203 -12.06 -1.10 -20.28
C GLY A 203 -11.02 -1.85 -19.43
N LEU A 204 -9.90 -1.20 -19.12
CA LEU A 204 -8.86 -1.75 -18.24
C LEU A 204 -9.37 -1.95 -16.80
N ARG A 205 -10.07 -0.95 -16.25
CA ARG A 205 -10.69 -1.04 -14.91
C ARG A 205 -11.68 -2.22 -14.82
N THR A 206 -12.48 -2.42 -15.87
CA THR A 206 -13.44 -3.53 -15.95
C THR A 206 -12.73 -4.88 -16.10
N LEU A 207 -11.66 -4.96 -16.88
CA LEU A 207 -10.83 -6.16 -17.04
C LEU A 207 -10.30 -6.66 -15.70
N SER A 208 -9.62 -5.80 -14.93
CA SER A 208 -9.11 -6.18 -13.61
C SER A 208 -10.21 -6.59 -12.65
N TYR A 209 -11.32 -5.86 -12.62
CA TYR A 209 -12.47 -6.18 -11.78
C TYR A 209 -13.05 -7.58 -12.08
N VAL A 210 -13.28 -7.92 -13.36
CA VAL A 210 -13.85 -9.23 -13.75
C VAL A 210 -12.86 -10.37 -13.48
N LEU A 211 -11.55 -10.12 -13.62
CA LEU A 211 -10.47 -11.09 -13.37
C LEU A 211 -10.04 -11.19 -11.90
N GLY A 212 -10.71 -10.50 -10.97
CA GLY A 212 -10.38 -10.53 -9.54
C GLY A 212 -9.06 -9.84 -9.17
N GLY A 213 -8.54 -8.99 -10.07
CA GLY A 213 -7.36 -8.15 -9.86
C GLY A 213 -7.71 -6.77 -9.29
N TYR A 214 -6.67 -6.00 -8.96
CA TYR A 214 -6.81 -4.64 -8.45
C TYR A 214 -6.75 -3.61 -9.59
N THR A 215 -7.45 -2.48 -9.42
CA THR A 215 -7.35 -1.32 -10.32
C THR A 215 -6.82 -0.11 -9.56
N PHE A 216 -5.53 0.16 -9.66
CA PHE A 216 -4.92 1.31 -9.00
C PHE A 216 -4.96 2.55 -9.90
N LYS A 217 -5.16 3.73 -9.29
CA LYS A 217 -4.99 5.04 -9.94
C LYS A 217 -4.24 5.97 -8.98
N PRO A 218 -2.90 5.84 -8.87
CA PRO A 218 -2.16 6.63 -7.89
C PRO A 218 -2.17 8.10 -8.25
N SER A 219 -2.50 8.94 -7.26
CA SER A 219 -2.64 10.40 -7.41
C SER A 219 -1.32 11.16 -7.23
N SER A 220 -0.29 10.52 -6.68
CA SER A 220 1.04 11.10 -6.42
C SER A 220 2.15 10.05 -6.58
N LEU A 221 3.40 10.50 -6.70
CA LEU A 221 4.56 9.60 -6.72
C LEU A 221 4.65 8.77 -5.43
N ALA A 222 4.45 9.40 -4.26
CA ALA A 222 4.46 8.68 -2.98
C ALA A 222 3.42 7.55 -2.95
N ASN A 223 2.22 7.81 -3.48
CA ASN A 223 1.16 6.80 -3.57
C ASN A 223 1.51 5.66 -4.55
N ALA A 224 2.12 6.01 -5.68
CA ALA A 224 2.60 5.07 -6.68
C ALA A 224 3.71 4.15 -6.13
N LEU A 225 4.64 4.69 -5.36
CA LEU A 225 5.72 3.93 -4.70
C LEU A 225 5.18 3.05 -3.57
N ALA A 226 4.29 3.58 -2.73
CA ALA A 226 3.63 2.82 -1.65
C ALA A 226 2.88 1.59 -2.20
N MET A 227 2.27 1.70 -3.38
CA MET A 227 1.61 0.59 -4.08
C MET A 227 2.57 -0.59 -4.36
N CYS A 228 3.83 -0.31 -4.71
CA CYS A 228 4.86 -1.32 -4.99
C CYS A 228 5.34 -2.07 -3.72
N GLU A 229 4.96 -1.62 -2.51
CA GLU A 229 5.31 -2.28 -1.25
C GLU A 229 4.24 -3.28 -0.77
N ILE A 230 3.06 -3.22 -1.38
CA ILE A 230 1.88 -4.02 -1.03
C ILE A 230 2.13 -5.49 -1.36
N LYS A 231 2.24 -6.36 -0.34
CA LYS A 231 2.46 -7.81 -0.54
C LYS A 231 1.47 -8.50 -1.51
N PRO A 232 0.15 -8.22 -1.47
CA PRO A 232 -0.82 -8.58 -2.51
C PRO A 232 -0.46 -8.16 -3.96
N VAL A 233 0.20 -7.03 -4.17
CA VAL A 233 0.71 -6.60 -5.49
C VAL A 233 1.96 -7.42 -5.87
N LEU A 234 2.83 -7.70 -4.89
CA LEU A 234 4.04 -8.50 -5.09
C LEU A 234 3.80 -10.00 -5.26
N SER A 235 2.67 -10.53 -4.78
CA SER A 235 2.32 -11.95 -4.85
C SER A 235 0.82 -12.21 -4.75
N LEU A 236 0.29 -13.00 -5.69
CA LEU A 236 -1.11 -13.46 -5.67
C LEU A 236 -1.42 -14.36 -4.46
N THR A 237 -0.43 -15.08 -3.91
CA THR A 237 -0.66 -15.97 -2.74
C THR A 237 -0.95 -15.21 -1.45
N GLU A 238 -0.60 -13.92 -1.42
CA GLU A 238 -0.82 -13.00 -0.31
C GLU A 238 -2.19 -12.29 -0.37
N ARG A 239 -2.99 -12.55 -1.42
CA ARG A 239 -4.34 -12.01 -1.57
C ARG A 239 -5.37 -12.81 -0.77
N PRO A 240 -6.42 -12.16 -0.22
CA PRO A 240 -7.66 -12.85 0.12
C PRO A 240 -8.11 -13.69 -1.08
N THR A 241 -8.66 -14.88 -0.83
CA THR A 241 -9.15 -15.76 -1.91
C THR A 241 -10.14 -14.98 -2.78
N PRO A 242 -9.86 -14.75 -4.08
CA PRO A 242 -10.75 -13.95 -4.91
C PRO A 242 -12.11 -14.64 -4.98
N ARG A 243 -13.18 -13.90 -4.69
CA ARG A 243 -14.54 -14.40 -4.96
C ARG A 243 -14.66 -14.44 -6.48
N PRO A 244 -14.84 -15.61 -7.12
CA PRO A 244 -14.99 -15.67 -8.57
C PRO A 244 -16.23 -14.87 -8.96
N VAL A 245 -16.04 -13.84 -9.78
CA VAL A 245 -17.14 -12.94 -10.19
C VAL A 245 -18.14 -13.68 -11.10
N MET A 246 -17.69 -14.76 -11.73
CA MET A 246 -18.47 -15.65 -12.60
C MET A 246 -18.09 -17.12 -12.36
N ALA A 247 -19.06 -18.03 -12.55
CA ALA A 247 -18.85 -19.47 -12.42
C ALA A 247 -18.12 -20.06 -13.65
N SER A 248 -17.20 -20.99 -13.43
CA SER A 248 -16.40 -21.62 -14.49
C SER A 248 -17.28 -22.26 -15.58
N GLY A 249 -16.83 -22.18 -16.84
CA GLY A 249 -17.58 -22.70 -17.99
C GLY A 249 -18.75 -21.84 -18.48
N THR A 250 -18.93 -20.62 -17.95
CA THR A 250 -19.86 -19.62 -18.51
C THR A 250 -19.55 -19.33 -19.98
N ASP A 251 -20.60 -19.22 -20.81
CA ASP A 251 -20.50 -18.89 -22.24
C ASP A 251 -19.93 -17.48 -22.53
N ARG A 252 -19.26 -17.31 -23.68
CA ARG A 252 -18.64 -16.06 -24.16
C ARG A 252 -19.63 -14.91 -24.30
N GLY A 253 -20.87 -15.18 -24.73
CA GLY A 253 -21.94 -14.19 -24.83
C GLY A 253 -22.43 -13.71 -23.47
N VAL A 254 -22.59 -14.63 -22.52
CA VAL A 254 -22.93 -14.30 -21.12
C VAL A 254 -21.79 -13.52 -20.45
N HIS A 255 -20.53 -13.92 -20.66
CA HIS A 255 -19.37 -13.18 -20.19
C HIS A 255 -19.31 -11.75 -20.76
N LYS A 256 -19.57 -11.57 -22.06
CA LYS A 256 -19.65 -10.24 -22.69
C LYS A 256 -20.72 -9.35 -22.04
N ALA A 257 -21.90 -9.89 -21.77
CA ALA A 257 -22.97 -9.16 -21.09
C ALA A 257 -22.55 -8.78 -19.66
N HIS A 258 -21.97 -9.72 -18.91
CA HIS A 258 -21.49 -9.48 -17.56
C HIS A 258 -20.36 -8.43 -17.52
N PHE A 259 -19.39 -8.49 -18.45
CA PHE A 259 -18.35 -7.47 -18.61
C PHE A 259 -18.94 -6.08 -18.87
N THR A 260 -19.96 -6.00 -19.74
CA THR A 260 -20.64 -4.73 -20.05
C THR A 260 -21.34 -4.12 -18.83
N VAL A 261 -21.99 -4.94 -18.00
CA VAL A 261 -22.62 -4.48 -16.73
C VAL A 261 -21.58 -4.14 -15.67
N SER A 262 -20.46 -4.86 -15.63
CA SER A 262 -19.38 -4.68 -14.65
C SER A 262 -18.69 -3.32 -14.72
N LYS A 263 -18.75 -2.63 -15.87
CA LYS A 263 -18.22 -1.27 -16.07
C LYS A 263 -18.60 -0.28 -14.97
N TRP A 264 -19.86 -0.31 -14.54
CA TRP A 264 -20.41 0.57 -13.50
C TRP A 264 -20.07 0.13 -12.08
N ARG A 265 -19.61 -1.12 -11.90
CA ARG A 265 -19.25 -1.72 -10.60
C ARG A 265 -17.74 -1.70 -10.35
N ALA A 266 -16.96 -1.66 -11.42
CA ALA A 266 -15.50 -1.63 -11.37
C ALA A 266 -15.02 -0.25 -10.89
N SER A 267 -14.62 -0.18 -9.61
CA SER A 267 -14.08 1.01 -8.96
C SER A 267 -12.56 0.94 -8.85
N TYR A 268 -11.92 2.08 -8.54
CA TYR A 268 -10.50 2.10 -8.23
C TYR A 268 -10.25 1.54 -6.82
N THR A 269 -9.24 0.69 -6.71
CA THR A 269 -8.65 0.24 -5.47
C THR A 269 -7.85 1.38 -4.86
N THR A 270 -8.47 2.10 -3.91
CA THR A 270 -7.79 3.18 -3.17
C THR A 270 -6.60 2.63 -2.39
N VAL A 271 -5.45 3.27 -2.59
CA VAL A 271 -4.27 3.16 -1.73
C VAL A 271 -4.09 4.53 -1.07
N SER A 272 -3.87 4.57 0.24
CA SER A 272 -3.43 5.74 1.01
C SER A 272 -2.54 5.24 2.17
N GLU A 273 -2.07 6.11 3.06
CA GLU A 273 -1.28 5.67 4.22
C GLU A 273 -2.07 4.74 5.18
N ASP A 274 -3.39 4.91 5.27
CA ASP A 274 -4.25 4.14 6.18
C ASP A 274 -5.16 3.12 5.48
N ASN A 275 -5.24 3.17 4.14
CA ASN A 275 -6.08 2.30 3.33
C ASN A 275 -5.25 1.54 2.30
N PHE A 276 -5.26 0.22 2.41
CA PHE A 276 -4.56 -0.68 1.49
C PHE A 276 -5.46 -1.89 1.18
N PRO A 277 -5.27 -2.55 0.03
CA PRO A 277 -5.86 -3.85 -0.24
C PRO A 277 -5.55 -4.81 0.91
N GLU A 278 -6.57 -5.51 1.37
CA GLU A 278 -6.41 -6.52 2.41
C GLU A 278 -5.39 -7.59 1.99
N ARG A 279 -4.67 -8.12 2.97
CA ARG A 279 -3.82 -9.30 2.81
C ARG A 279 -4.61 -10.51 3.29
N LYS A 280 -4.35 -11.68 2.73
CA LYS A 280 -4.84 -12.95 3.28
C LYS A 280 -4.55 -13.00 4.79
N PRO A 281 -5.55 -13.25 5.66
CA PRO A 281 -5.29 -13.45 7.07
C PRO A 281 -4.39 -14.68 7.27
N HIS A 282 -3.62 -14.69 8.35
CA HIS A 282 -2.86 -15.88 8.72
C HIS A 282 -3.85 -16.99 9.13
N PRO A 283 -3.68 -18.25 8.68
CA PRO A 283 -4.69 -19.31 8.86
C PRO A 283 -5.18 -19.43 10.31
N ASN A 284 -4.25 -19.42 11.26
CA ASN A 284 -4.52 -19.58 12.68
C ASN A 284 -5.11 -18.34 13.40
N VAL A 285 -5.31 -17.19 12.74
CA VAL A 285 -5.87 -15.99 13.41
C VAL A 285 -7.31 -16.22 13.88
N ASN A 286 -8.04 -17.12 13.21
CA ASN A 286 -9.42 -17.48 13.52
C ASN A 286 -9.54 -18.88 14.15
N ASP A 287 -8.45 -19.43 14.71
CA ASP A 287 -8.50 -20.65 15.52
C ASP A 287 -9.32 -20.43 16.81
N THR A 288 -9.65 -21.51 17.52
CA THR A 288 -10.04 -21.47 18.93
C THR A 288 -8.81 -21.22 19.82
N PHE A 289 -8.98 -20.42 20.86
CA PHE A 289 -7.91 -20.03 21.78
C PHE A 289 -8.29 -20.32 23.22
N ILE A 290 -7.28 -20.64 24.03
CA ILE A 290 -7.41 -20.80 25.49
C ILE A 290 -6.44 -19.87 26.23
N PRO A 291 -6.74 -19.47 27.49
CA PRO A 291 -5.81 -18.71 28.32
C PRO A 291 -4.48 -19.45 28.51
N LEU A 292 -3.37 -18.70 28.59
CA LEU A 292 -2.03 -19.25 28.81
C LEU A 292 -1.91 -20.15 30.05
N SER A 293 -2.67 -19.85 31.12
CA SER A 293 -2.73 -20.69 32.33
C SER A 293 -3.23 -22.10 32.01
N ALA A 294 -4.37 -22.23 31.34
CA ALA A 294 -4.95 -23.50 30.90
C ALA A 294 -4.02 -24.23 29.91
N ALA A 295 -3.47 -23.51 28.93
CA ALA A 295 -2.54 -24.08 27.95
C ALA A 295 -1.27 -24.64 28.61
N SER A 296 -0.72 -23.92 29.60
CA SER A 296 0.44 -24.36 30.38
C SER A 296 0.14 -25.65 31.17
N GLN A 297 -1.03 -25.76 31.80
CA GLN A 297 -1.44 -26.97 32.51
C GLN A 297 -1.64 -28.18 31.59
N LEU A 298 -2.24 -27.99 30.41
CA LEU A 298 -2.36 -29.04 29.39
C LEU A 298 -0.97 -29.55 28.95
N SER A 299 0.02 -28.66 28.82
CA SER A 299 1.40 -29.05 28.50
C SER A 299 2.02 -29.99 29.53
N VAL A 300 1.70 -29.82 30.82
CA VAL A 300 2.21 -30.67 31.92
C VAL A 300 1.58 -32.06 31.85
N ARG A 301 0.27 -32.16 31.60
CA ARG A 301 -0.44 -33.44 31.45
C ARG A 301 0.09 -34.23 30.24
N SER A 302 0.29 -33.57 29.10
CA SER A 302 0.83 -34.21 27.89
C SER A 302 2.30 -34.62 28.04
N ALA A 303 3.14 -33.82 28.70
CA ALA A 303 4.54 -34.18 28.96
C ALA A 303 4.69 -35.41 29.86
N ALA A 304 3.79 -35.59 30.84
CA ALA A 304 3.80 -36.75 31.73
C ALA A 304 3.44 -38.08 31.02
N GLY A 305 2.69 -38.04 29.92
CA GLY A 305 2.28 -39.24 29.17
C GLY A 305 3.23 -39.68 28.05
N ILE A 306 4.13 -38.80 27.58
CA ILE A 306 4.90 -38.99 26.34
C ILE A 306 6.41 -39.10 26.62
N ALA A 307 6.80 -39.98 27.54
CA ALA A 307 8.21 -40.26 27.85
C ALA A 307 8.97 -41.03 26.74
N GLY A 308 8.33 -41.34 25.60
CA GLY A 308 8.89 -42.21 24.55
C GLY A 308 8.88 -41.67 23.12
N ALA A 309 8.36 -40.46 22.85
CA ALA A 309 8.42 -39.86 21.52
C ALA A 309 9.68 -39.00 21.35
N ARG A 310 10.17 -38.85 20.11
CA ARG A 310 11.31 -37.97 19.80
C ARG A 310 11.05 -36.55 20.31
N SER A 311 11.91 -36.08 21.22
CA SER A 311 11.97 -34.71 21.70
C SER A 311 11.96 -33.73 20.52
N ASN A 312 10.82 -33.05 20.30
CA ASN A 312 10.76 -31.92 19.39
C ASN A 312 11.26 -30.69 20.15
N LEU A 313 12.49 -30.28 19.87
CA LEU A 313 13.17 -29.17 20.55
C LEU A 313 12.35 -27.87 20.51
N ARG A 314 11.64 -27.61 19.40
CA ARG A 314 10.71 -26.49 19.23
C ARG A 314 9.55 -26.57 20.22
N THR A 315 8.87 -27.72 20.30
CA THR A 315 7.77 -27.97 21.25
C THR A 315 8.23 -27.81 22.70
N ASN A 316 9.38 -28.40 23.06
CA ASN A 316 9.93 -28.30 24.41
C ASN A 316 10.33 -26.86 24.77
N ARG A 317 10.87 -26.08 23.82
CA ARG A 317 11.11 -24.64 24.02
C ARG A 317 9.80 -23.90 24.26
N LEU A 318 8.78 -24.09 23.42
CA LEU A 318 7.48 -23.42 23.56
C LEU A 318 6.81 -23.73 24.90
N MET A 319 6.80 -24.99 25.34
CA MET A 319 6.26 -25.36 26.66
C MET A 319 7.04 -24.72 27.81
N ASN A 320 8.37 -24.56 27.68
CA ASN A 320 9.17 -23.86 28.69
C ASN A 320 8.88 -22.35 28.70
N GLU A 321 8.73 -21.70 27.54
CA GLU A 321 8.33 -20.29 27.42
C GLU A 321 6.97 -20.05 28.08
N MET A 322 5.98 -20.93 27.85
CA MET A 322 4.66 -20.83 28.48
C MET A 322 4.74 -20.88 30.01
N ARG A 323 5.53 -21.81 30.56
CA ARG A 323 5.74 -21.90 32.03
C ARG A 323 6.48 -20.69 32.58
N GLN A 324 7.48 -20.17 31.87
CA GLN A 324 8.20 -18.95 32.27
C GLN A 324 7.28 -17.73 32.29
N LEU A 325 6.41 -17.58 31.29
CA LEU A 325 5.43 -16.49 31.23
C LEU A 325 4.39 -16.58 32.36
N VAL A 326 3.86 -17.77 32.67
CA VAL A 326 2.97 -17.98 33.84
C VAL A 326 3.70 -17.71 35.17
N ALA A 327 4.99 -18.04 35.26
CA ALA A 327 5.78 -17.84 36.48
C ALA A 327 6.19 -16.37 36.71
N LYS A 328 6.33 -15.56 35.64
CA LYS A 328 6.69 -14.12 35.70
C LYS A 328 5.50 -13.25 36.14
N ARG A 329 4.78 -13.68 37.17
CA ARG A 329 3.45 -13.17 37.61
C ARG A 329 3.36 -11.64 37.61
N GLY A 330 2.44 -11.13 36.78
CA GLY A 330 1.92 -9.77 36.80
C GLY A 330 0.60 -9.71 36.04
N PRO A 331 -0.58 -9.79 36.71
CA PRO A 331 -1.89 -9.80 36.05
C PRO A 331 -2.20 -8.55 35.20
N SER A 332 -1.43 -7.49 35.38
CA SER A 332 -1.59 -6.20 34.70
C SER A 332 -0.83 -6.07 33.39
N THR A 333 0.21 -6.87 33.11
CA THR A 333 1.22 -6.52 32.08
C THR A 333 0.84 -6.87 30.64
N TYR A 334 0.24 -8.03 30.39
CA TYR A 334 -0.32 -8.46 29.10
C TYR A 334 -1.09 -9.79 29.25
N ASP A 335 -2.15 -9.97 28.46
CA ASP A 335 -2.94 -11.21 28.43
C ASP A 335 -2.49 -12.08 27.24
N VAL A 336 -2.16 -13.36 27.48
CA VAL A 336 -1.70 -14.30 26.46
C VAL A 336 -2.72 -15.42 26.26
N TYR A 337 -3.04 -15.70 25.00
CA TYR A 337 -3.94 -16.76 24.57
C TYR A 337 -3.23 -17.65 23.54
N VAL A 338 -3.41 -18.97 23.64
CA VAL A 338 -2.71 -19.96 22.83
C VAL A 338 -3.74 -20.71 21.98
N SER A 339 -3.46 -20.92 20.69
CA SER A 339 -4.35 -21.72 19.82
C SER A 339 -4.42 -23.16 20.33
N GLU A 340 -5.63 -23.72 20.37
CA GLU A 340 -5.84 -25.13 20.75
C GLU A 340 -5.30 -26.10 19.70
N THR A 341 -5.28 -25.68 18.43
CA THR A 341 -4.87 -26.51 17.29
C THR A 341 -3.37 -26.41 17.01
N ASP A 342 -2.75 -25.26 17.31
CA ASP A 342 -1.32 -25.02 17.15
C ASP A 342 -0.74 -24.23 18.35
N ILE A 343 -0.08 -24.95 19.25
CA ILE A 343 0.62 -24.39 20.42
C ILE A 343 1.74 -23.39 20.08
N SER A 344 2.10 -23.22 18.81
CA SER A 344 3.08 -22.24 18.33
C SER A 344 2.48 -20.93 17.84
N PHE A 345 1.14 -20.84 17.79
CA PHE A 345 0.40 -19.64 17.40
C PHE A 345 -0.33 -19.02 18.59
N TRP A 346 0.09 -17.83 19.02
CA TRP A 346 -0.43 -17.13 20.20
C TRP A 346 -1.05 -15.78 19.79
N LYS A 347 -2.10 -15.38 20.51
CA LYS A 347 -2.60 -14.00 20.55
C LYS A 347 -2.15 -13.35 21.86
N VAL A 348 -1.77 -12.08 21.82
CA VAL A 348 -1.41 -11.31 23.02
C VAL A 348 -2.11 -9.96 22.97
N VAL A 349 -2.76 -9.59 24.08
CA VAL A 349 -3.37 -8.28 24.27
C VAL A 349 -2.53 -7.51 25.28
N ARG A 350 -2.11 -6.29 24.94
CA ARG A 350 -1.33 -5.42 25.82
C ARG A 350 -1.86 -3.98 25.74
N SER A 351 -2.12 -3.38 26.89
CA SER A 351 -2.43 -1.95 26.98
C SER A 351 -1.22 -1.12 26.57
N GLY A 352 -1.43 0.05 25.97
CA GLY A 352 -0.37 0.99 25.64
C GLY A 352 0.26 1.57 26.91
N PRO A 353 1.54 1.99 26.86
CA PRO A 353 2.20 2.49 28.05
C PRO A 353 1.67 3.84 28.52
N GLU A 354 1.61 4.00 29.84
CA GLU A 354 1.43 5.30 30.50
C GLU A 354 2.51 6.29 30.06
N GLU A 355 2.20 7.59 30.12
CA GLU A 355 3.04 8.71 29.67
C GLU A 355 3.36 8.74 28.15
N THR A 356 2.81 7.80 27.36
CA THR A 356 2.96 7.79 25.89
C THR A 356 1.68 8.20 25.17
N PRO A 357 1.73 8.60 23.88
CA PRO A 357 0.55 8.82 23.06
C PRO A 357 -0.32 7.56 22.85
N TYR A 358 0.18 6.37 23.22
CA TYR A 358 -0.54 5.10 23.11
C TYR A 358 -1.38 4.77 24.36
N VAL A 359 -1.37 5.63 25.38
CA VAL A 359 -2.15 5.47 26.63
C VAL A 359 -3.64 5.22 26.34
N ASN A 360 -4.28 4.44 27.23
CA ASN A 360 -5.68 3.95 27.12
C ASN A 360 -5.96 2.97 25.97
N GLY A 361 -5.14 2.90 24.92
CA GLY A 361 -5.29 1.92 23.84
C GLY A 361 -4.97 0.49 24.28
N ASN A 362 -5.68 -0.50 23.77
CA ASN A 362 -5.36 -1.93 23.95
C ASN A 362 -5.08 -2.60 22.61
N PHE A 363 -3.85 -3.10 22.46
CA PHE A 363 -3.34 -3.64 21.21
C PHE A 363 -3.32 -5.17 21.24
N LEU A 364 -4.10 -5.78 20.36
CA LEU A 364 -4.02 -7.19 20.03
C LEU A 364 -2.91 -7.39 18.98
N LEU A 365 -2.01 -8.34 19.25
CA LEU A 365 -1.01 -8.84 18.31
C LEU A 365 -1.06 -10.37 18.25
N TYR A 366 -0.52 -10.96 17.18
CA TYR A 366 -0.25 -12.39 17.10
C TYR A 366 1.26 -12.68 17.05
N ILE A 367 1.63 -13.85 17.56
CA ILE A 367 2.98 -14.43 17.52
C ILE A 367 2.86 -15.82 16.89
N HIS A 368 3.65 -16.10 15.85
CA HIS A 368 3.77 -17.44 15.28
C HIS A 368 5.23 -17.91 15.29
N ALA A 369 5.51 -18.90 16.14
CA ALA A 369 6.81 -19.56 16.24
C ALA A 369 6.92 -20.71 15.23
N GLU A 370 7.21 -20.38 13.97
CA GLU A 370 7.29 -21.30 12.83
C GLU A 370 8.28 -22.47 13.02
N ASP A 371 8.28 -23.45 12.10
CA ASP A 371 9.03 -24.72 12.20
C ASP A 371 10.53 -24.62 12.55
N ARG A 372 11.17 -23.49 12.24
CA ARG A 372 12.60 -23.25 12.53
C ARG A 372 12.85 -22.50 13.83
N TYR A 373 11.84 -22.23 14.65
CA TYR A 373 11.98 -21.68 15.99
C TYR A 373 12.63 -22.72 16.93
N PRO A 374 13.57 -22.34 17.82
CA PRO A 374 14.05 -20.98 18.12
C PRO A 374 15.27 -20.54 17.29
N ALA A 375 15.70 -21.27 16.25
CA ALA A 375 16.84 -20.86 15.43
C ALA A 375 16.58 -19.59 14.59
N PHE A 376 15.31 -19.26 14.36
CA PHE A 376 14.85 -17.98 13.80
C PHE A 376 13.75 -17.38 14.67
N ALA A 377 13.62 -16.06 14.64
CA ALA A 377 12.60 -15.32 15.36
C ALA A 377 11.18 -15.77 15.00
N PRO A 378 10.24 -15.74 15.96
CA PRO A 378 8.82 -15.90 15.65
C PRO A 378 8.32 -14.70 14.83
N LYS A 379 7.31 -14.92 13.99
CA LYS A 379 6.64 -13.83 13.27
C LYS A 379 5.68 -13.12 14.22
N VAL A 380 5.94 -11.86 14.52
CA VAL A 380 5.07 -11.01 15.34
C VAL A 380 4.38 -9.95 14.49
N ARG A 381 3.10 -9.69 14.77
CA ARG A 381 2.31 -8.72 14.03
C ARG A 381 1.15 -8.16 14.85
N PHE A 382 0.97 -6.85 14.85
CA PHE A 382 -0.25 -6.22 15.36
C PHE A 382 -1.46 -6.59 14.49
N ILE A 383 -2.58 -6.92 15.14
CA ILE A 383 -3.91 -7.09 14.56
C ILE A 383 -4.67 -5.77 14.71
N THR A 384 -4.66 -5.18 15.91
CA THR A 384 -5.08 -3.78 16.13
C THR A 384 -4.24 -2.86 15.24
N ARG A 385 -4.86 -1.89 14.55
CA ARG A 385 -4.10 -0.91 13.78
C ARG A 385 -3.33 0.00 14.74
N ILE A 386 -2.10 0.37 14.40
CA ILE A 386 -1.27 1.28 15.20
C ILE A 386 -0.43 2.17 14.27
N LYS A 387 -0.36 3.47 14.56
CA LYS A 387 0.48 4.46 13.89
C LYS A 387 1.81 4.59 14.66
N HIS A 388 2.88 4.03 14.12
CA HIS A 388 4.19 3.94 14.81
C HIS A 388 5.34 3.80 13.80
N VAL A 389 6.45 4.51 13.95
CA VAL A 389 7.53 4.55 12.93
C VAL A 389 8.14 3.17 12.59
N ASN A 390 8.29 2.30 13.60
CA ASN A 390 8.76 0.91 13.43
C ASN A 390 7.67 -0.11 13.03
N VAL A 391 6.41 0.30 12.90
CA VAL A 391 5.30 -0.61 12.54
C VAL A 391 4.67 -0.12 11.24
N ASN A 392 4.66 -0.97 10.21
CA ASN A 392 4.00 -0.58 8.96
C ASN A 392 2.45 -0.58 9.12
N PRO A 393 1.70 0.08 8.22
CA PRO A 393 0.22 0.14 8.27
C PRO A 393 -0.52 -1.21 8.23
N ARG A 394 0.22 -2.32 8.17
CA ARG A 394 -0.29 -3.69 8.18
C ARG A 394 0.15 -4.43 9.45
N GLY A 395 0.60 -3.73 10.49
CA GLY A 395 1.00 -4.29 11.77
C GLY A 395 2.34 -5.04 11.80
N ARG A 396 3.14 -5.07 10.72
CA ARG A 396 4.48 -5.70 10.78
C ARG A 396 5.44 -4.76 11.49
N ILE A 397 6.01 -5.25 12.58
CA ILE A 397 7.11 -4.62 13.31
C ILE A 397 8.42 -4.86 12.54
N CYS A 398 9.24 -3.83 12.34
CA CYS A 398 10.67 -4.01 12.08
C CYS A 398 11.45 -3.61 13.32
N HIS A 399 12.17 -4.57 13.88
CA HIS A 399 13.09 -4.37 14.97
C HIS A 399 14.18 -5.43 14.85
N PRO A 400 15.46 -5.14 15.15
CA PRO A 400 16.55 -6.11 15.01
C PRO A 400 16.30 -7.44 15.73
N ILE A 401 15.60 -7.42 16.87
CA ILE A 401 15.21 -8.63 17.63
C ILE A 401 14.33 -9.62 16.84
N LEU A 402 13.67 -9.17 15.77
CA LEU A 402 12.84 -10.02 14.90
C LEU A 402 13.60 -10.51 13.65
N ASP A 403 14.90 -10.23 13.56
CA ASP A 403 15.76 -10.60 12.43
C ASP A 403 17.21 -10.82 12.89
N ARG A 404 18.09 -9.83 12.70
CA ARG A 404 19.55 -9.94 12.90
C ARG A 404 20.03 -10.13 14.35
N ASP A 405 19.32 -9.60 15.33
CA ASP A 405 19.68 -9.68 16.75
C ASP A 405 18.93 -10.81 17.48
N TRP A 406 18.16 -11.62 16.74
CA TRP A 406 17.52 -12.80 17.32
C TRP A 406 18.56 -13.89 17.63
N THR A 407 18.57 -14.34 18.88
CA THR A 407 19.32 -15.52 19.32
C THR A 407 18.35 -16.60 19.80
N GLY A 408 18.74 -17.88 19.69
CA GLY A 408 17.91 -18.99 20.18
C GLY A 408 17.66 -18.99 21.69
N ASP A 409 18.41 -18.17 22.44
CA ASP A 409 18.22 -17.94 23.87
C ASP A 409 17.18 -16.85 24.16
N THR A 410 16.89 -15.96 23.21
CA THR A 410 15.92 -14.87 23.36
C THR A 410 14.53 -15.42 23.69
N SER A 411 13.98 -15.02 24.85
CA SER A 411 12.68 -15.49 25.32
C SER A 411 11.51 -14.71 24.71
N MET A 412 10.33 -15.33 24.69
CA MET A 412 9.08 -14.68 24.33
C MET A 412 8.75 -13.51 25.27
N SER A 413 9.12 -13.63 26.56
CA SER A 413 8.97 -12.53 27.52
C SER A 413 9.85 -11.32 27.16
N ARG A 414 11.14 -11.55 26.82
CA ARG A 414 12.05 -10.49 26.37
C ARG A 414 11.54 -9.84 25.07
N LEU A 415 11.05 -10.65 24.14
CA LEU A 415 10.46 -10.18 22.89
C LEU A 415 9.24 -9.26 23.12
N LEU A 416 8.30 -9.67 23.97
CA LEU A 416 7.13 -8.87 24.34
C LEU A 416 7.51 -7.57 25.05
N ASP A 417 8.51 -7.61 25.93
CA ASP A 417 9.01 -6.42 26.63
C ASP A 417 9.74 -5.46 25.68
N THR A 418 10.50 -5.97 24.70
CA THR A 418 11.11 -5.14 23.65
C THR A 418 10.07 -4.48 22.75
N ILE A 419 9.02 -5.19 22.36
CA ILE A 419 7.93 -4.61 21.53
C ILE A 419 7.20 -3.50 22.28
N TYR A 420 7.00 -3.65 23.59
CA TYR A 420 6.41 -2.59 24.43
C TYR A 420 7.38 -1.42 24.64
N GLY A 421 8.68 -1.69 24.75
CA GLY A 421 9.73 -0.67 24.81
C GLY A 421 9.74 0.26 23.58
N LEU A 422 9.37 -0.24 22.39
CA LEU A 422 9.22 0.60 21.19
C LEU A 422 8.12 1.66 21.34
N LEU A 423 7.03 1.34 22.05
CA LEU A 423 5.93 2.28 22.29
C LEU A 423 6.34 3.42 23.23
N TYR A 424 7.32 3.19 24.12
CA TYR A 424 7.98 4.25 24.89
C TYR A 424 8.99 5.02 24.05
N GLN A 425 9.87 4.32 23.34
CA GLN A 425 10.95 4.93 22.58
C GLN A 425 11.08 4.29 21.19
N ALA A 426 10.69 5.08 20.19
CA ALA A 426 10.83 4.74 18.79
C ALA A 426 12.30 4.53 18.37
N GLU A 427 12.57 3.42 17.68
CA GLU A 427 13.92 3.07 17.22
C GLU A 427 14.17 3.64 15.82
N MET A 428 14.89 4.77 15.75
CA MET A 428 15.04 5.53 14.50
C MET A 428 16.11 5.00 13.54
N SER A 429 16.88 3.96 13.91
CA SER A 429 17.95 3.43 13.05
C SER A 429 17.47 2.57 11.86
N ASP A 430 16.22 2.08 11.87
CA ASP A 430 15.66 1.18 10.85
C ASP A 430 14.14 1.46 10.62
N PRO A 431 13.76 2.68 10.17
CA PRO A 431 12.36 3.09 10.04
C PRO A 431 11.63 2.35 8.91
N VAL A 432 10.42 1.85 9.18
CA VAL A 432 9.61 1.13 8.18
C VAL A 432 8.64 2.05 7.46
N ASN A 433 8.04 2.98 8.20
CA ASN A 433 7.14 3.97 7.66
C ASN A 433 7.88 5.31 7.53
N THR A 434 8.37 5.60 6.31
CA THR A 434 9.06 6.85 5.99
C THR A 434 8.18 8.07 6.29
N THR A 435 6.86 8.00 6.08
CA THR A 435 5.95 9.12 6.34
C THR A 435 5.77 9.37 7.83
N SER A 436 5.49 8.34 8.64
CA SER A 436 5.44 8.48 10.10
C SER A 436 6.78 8.95 10.69
N THR A 437 7.90 8.54 10.10
CA THR A 437 9.25 8.97 10.53
C THR A 437 9.50 10.44 10.20
N LEU A 438 9.07 10.90 9.02
CA LEU A 438 9.14 12.32 8.64
C LEU A 438 8.24 13.19 9.52
N GLY A 439 7.02 12.75 9.83
CA GLY A 439 6.11 13.43 10.76
C GLY A 439 6.73 13.56 12.16
N TYR A 440 7.21 12.44 12.72
CA TYR A 440 7.89 12.42 14.02
C TYR A 440 9.14 13.31 14.10
N HIS A 441 9.85 13.52 12.99
CA HIS A 441 10.98 14.46 12.93
C HIS A 441 10.58 15.92 12.74
N HIS A 442 9.43 16.18 12.10
CA HIS A 442 8.97 17.53 11.82
C HIS A 442 8.30 18.17 13.04
N ASP A 443 7.31 17.47 13.62
CA ASP A 443 6.61 17.91 14.81
C ASP A 443 6.18 16.70 15.68
N GLN A 444 6.80 16.57 16.85
CA GLN A 444 6.50 15.49 17.79
C GLN A 444 5.18 15.69 18.54
N VAL A 445 4.67 16.92 18.62
CA VAL A 445 3.39 17.23 19.27
C VAL A 445 2.26 16.88 18.32
N GLU A 446 2.32 17.36 17.07
CA GLU A 446 1.35 17.00 16.03
C GLU A 446 1.29 15.47 15.84
N TYR A 447 2.45 14.81 15.73
CA TYR A 447 2.50 13.34 15.63
C TYR A 447 1.92 12.64 16.87
N ALA A 448 2.11 13.17 18.07
CA ALA A 448 1.52 12.60 19.28
C ALA A 448 -0.01 12.78 19.31
N ASP A 449 -0.52 13.92 18.86
CA ASP A 449 -1.97 14.18 18.75
C ASP A 449 -2.60 13.23 17.72
N GLU A 450 -2.01 13.10 16.53
CA GLU A 450 -2.42 12.14 15.50
C GLU A 450 -2.43 10.68 16.02
N VAL A 451 -1.47 10.29 16.86
CA VAL A 451 -1.43 8.95 17.46
C VAL A 451 -2.56 8.76 18.46
N ARG A 452 -2.90 9.76 19.29
CA ARG A 452 -4.02 9.65 20.24
C ARG A 452 -5.36 9.51 19.51
N ASP A 453 -5.58 10.28 18.45
CA ASP A 453 -6.77 10.13 17.59
C ASP A 453 -6.85 8.72 16.96
N PHE A 454 -5.71 8.19 16.51
CA PHE A 454 -5.61 6.84 15.94
C PHE A 454 -5.88 5.74 16.99
N VAL A 455 -5.47 5.96 18.24
CA VAL A 455 -5.75 5.08 19.38
C VAL A 455 -7.24 5.05 19.70
N LEU A 456 -7.90 6.21 19.79
CA LEU A 456 -9.34 6.31 19.99
C LEU A 456 -10.14 5.63 18.87
N LEU A 457 -9.66 5.70 17.62
CA LEU A 457 -10.35 5.12 16.48
C LEU A 457 -10.19 3.60 16.35
N TYR A 458 -9.08 3.02 16.81
CA TYR A 458 -8.74 1.61 16.50
C TYR A 458 -8.39 0.73 17.71
N ALA A 459 -8.06 1.30 18.87
CA ALA A 459 -7.56 0.58 20.04
C ALA A 459 -8.41 0.78 21.32
N ASP A 460 -9.57 1.43 21.21
CA ASP A 460 -10.52 1.73 22.31
C ASP A 460 -11.03 0.47 23.05
N LYS A 461 -11.20 -0.65 22.34
CA LYS A 461 -11.69 -1.92 22.90
C LYS A 461 -10.88 -2.36 24.11
N SER A 462 -11.55 -2.59 25.24
CA SER A 462 -10.93 -2.99 26.51
C SER A 462 -10.30 -4.40 26.46
N ARG A 463 -9.41 -4.70 27.41
CA ARG A 463 -8.87 -6.07 27.55
C ARG A 463 -9.95 -7.13 27.82
N LYS A 464 -11.04 -6.76 28.52
CA LYS A 464 -12.17 -7.65 28.83
C LYS A 464 -12.96 -8.01 27.57
N GLU A 465 -13.25 -7.04 26.71
CA GLU A 465 -13.89 -7.30 25.41
C GLU A 465 -12.98 -8.11 24.47
N TRP A 466 -11.67 -7.83 24.45
CA TRP A 466 -10.72 -8.68 23.71
C TRP A 466 -10.70 -10.12 24.23
N ARG A 467 -10.74 -10.33 25.56
CA ARG A 467 -10.84 -11.67 26.17
C ARG A 467 -12.09 -12.40 25.68
N GLN A 468 -13.25 -11.74 25.71
CA GLN A 468 -14.52 -12.31 25.26
C GLN A 468 -14.49 -12.69 23.78
N GLU A 469 -13.99 -11.81 22.91
CA GLU A 469 -13.87 -12.07 21.46
C GLU A 469 -12.88 -13.21 21.14
N ILE A 470 -11.77 -13.31 21.86
CA ILE A 470 -10.74 -14.32 21.62
C ILE A 470 -11.18 -15.70 22.12
N LEU A 471 -11.91 -15.78 23.23
CA LEU A 471 -12.36 -17.02 23.86
C LEU A 471 -13.75 -17.50 23.39
N GLY A 472 -14.56 -16.64 22.76
CA GLY A 472 -15.83 -17.03 22.11
C GLY A 472 -17.11 -16.86 22.94
N GLY A 473 -17.04 -16.23 24.11
CA GLY A 473 -18.22 -15.87 24.93
C GLY A 473 -18.51 -16.79 26.13
N ASP A 474 -18.91 -16.15 27.23
CA ASP A 474 -19.56 -16.62 28.48
C ASP A 474 -18.95 -17.74 29.37
N ASP A 475 -18.15 -18.69 28.87
CA ASP A 475 -17.84 -19.92 29.66
C ASP A 475 -16.55 -19.89 30.52
N TRP A 476 -15.88 -18.73 30.68
CA TRP A 476 -14.55 -18.61 31.36
C TRP A 476 -14.51 -17.67 32.59
N ASP A 477 -15.65 -17.26 33.12
CA ASP A 477 -15.75 -16.41 34.32
C ASP A 477 -16.06 -17.23 35.60
N SER A 478 -15.33 -18.32 35.80
CA SER A 478 -15.26 -19.02 37.10
C SER A 478 -13.81 -19.12 37.62
N GLU A 479 -13.60 -18.49 38.79
CA GLU A 479 -12.54 -18.76 39.77
C GLU A 479 -11.06 -18.47 39.39
N ASP A 480 -10.61 -17.18 39.41
CA ASP A 480 -9.30 -16.81 39.99
C ASP A 480 -9.08 -15.29 40.30
N GLU A 481 -10.09 -14.52 40.72
CA GLU A 481 -9.85 -13.20 41.34
C GLU A 481 -9.94 -13.30 42.87
N GLY A 482 -8.78 -13.54 43.48
CA GLY A 482 -8.61 -13.51 44.94
C GLY A 482 -8.82 -12.10 45.50
N SER A 483 -9.63 -11.98 46.53
CA SER A 483 -10.05 -10.72 47.14
C SER A 483 -8.89 -9.82 47.59
N GLY A 484 -8.71 -8.70 46.91
CA GLY A 484 -8.05 -7.50 47.43
C GLY A 484 -9.10 -6.41 47.59
N SER A 485 -9.49 -6.09 48.83
CA SER A 485 -10.44 -5.02 49.12
C SER A 485 -9.72 -3.67 49.11
N GLU A 486 -10.01 -2.83 48.11
CA GLU A 486 -9.69 -1.40 48.15
C GLU A 486 -10.95 -0.63 48.55
N GLU A 487 -10.87 0.07 49.68
CA GLU A 487 -11.94 0.94 50.18
C GLU A 487 -11.93 2.26 49.40
N GLU A 488 -13.01 2.59 48.69
CA GLU A 488 -13.15 3.91 48.06
C GLU A 488 -13.51 4.98 49.10
N ASP A 489 -12.51 5.75 49.55
CA ASP A 489 -12.77 7.02 50.23
C ASP A 489 -13.14 8.10 49.20
N ARG A 490 -14.43 8.45 49.14
CA ARG A 490 -14.97 9.57 48.35
C ARG A 490 -15.66 10.58 49.26
N THR A 491 -14.87 11.46 49.87
CA THR A 491 -15.38 12.64 50.56
C THR A 491 -15.43 13.86 49.62
N GLY A 492 -16.63 14.18 49.14
CA GLY A 492 -16.94 15.48 48.51
C GLY A 492 -17.78 16.34 49.46
N PRO A 493 -17.52 17.66 49.60
CA PRO A 493 -18.21 18.49 50.57
C PRO A 493 -19.62 18.87 50.11
N GLY A 494 -20.63 18.48 50.89
CA GLY A 494 -21.99 18.99 50.77
C GLY A 494 -22.21 20.18 51.71
N TYR A 495 -22.65 21.32 51.15
CA TYR A 495 -23.10 22.46 51.95
C TYR A 495 -24.55 22.25 52.41
N SER A 496 -24.82 22.47 53.70
CA SER A 496 -26.14 22.88 54.19
C SER A 496 -25.97 23.80 55.40
N GLU A 497 -26.68 24.93 55.39
CA GLU A 497 -26.63 25.98 56.40
C GLU A 497 -27.46 25.64 57.66
N ASN A 498 -27.18 26.40 58.72
CA ASN A 498 -27.96 26.59 59.96
C ASN A 498 -27.92 25.43 60.99
N ASP A 499 -27.34 25.72 62.16
CA ASP A 499 -28.19 26.08 63.31
C ASP A 499 -27.43 26.95 64.33
N GLU A 500 -28.22 27.63 65.14
CA GLU A 500 -28.02 28.90 65.84
C GLU A 500 -27.56 28.73 67.32
N VAL A 501 -26.85 29.75 67.84
CA VAL A 501 -26.62 30.18 69.25
C VAL A 501 -25.90 29.28 70.30
N ASP A 502 -24.87 29.87 70.93
CA ASP A 502 -24.60 30.02 72.39
C ASP A 502 -23.09 30.41 72.52
N GLU A 503 -22.72 31.69 72.64
CA GLU A 503 -22.53 32.50 73.88
C GLU A 503 -21.27 32.16 74.71
N GLU A 504 -20.67 33.20 75.33
CA GLU A 504 -19.48 33.21 76.22
C GLU A 504 -18.11 32.94 75.53
N ASP A 505 -17.04 33.73 75.70
CA ASP A 505 -16.76 34.90 76.55
C ASP A 505 -15.85 35.96 75.86
N ASP A 506 -15.96 37.22 76.30
CA ASP A 506 -14.98 38.29 76.07
C ASP A 506 -13.74 38.10 77.00
N ASP A 507 -12.54 38.54 76.56
CA ASP A 507 -11.69 39.53 77.29
C ASP A 507 -10.19 39.55 76.86
N GLU A 508 -9.54 40.67 77.21
CA GLU A 508 -8.09 40.98 77.29
C GLU A 508 -7.24 41.21 76.01
N ASP A 509 -7.26 42.49 75.57
CA ASP A 509 -6.15 43.47 75.67
C ASP A 509 -4.71 43.20 75.16
N GLY A 510 -4.14 44.25 74.53
CA GLY A 510 -2.70 44.52 74.32
C GLY A 510 -2.25 44.51 72.85
N MET A 511 -1.77 45.61 72.23
CA MET A 511 -0.45 46.28 72.40
C MET A 511 0.74 45.32 72.22
N GLU A 512 1.83 45.56 71.47
CA GLU A 512 2.37 46.66 70.61
C GLU A 512 3.24 45.96 69.52
N ASP A 513 3.63 46.53 68.37
CA ASP A 513 3.58 47.90 67.80
C ASP A 513 3.18 47.81 66.30
#